data_AF-A0A7V8Y1Z8-F1
#
_entry.id   AF-A0A7V8Y1Z8-F1
#
_cell.length_a   1.000
_cell.length_b   1.000
_cell.length_c   1.000
_cell.angle_alpha   90.00
_cell.angle_beta   90.00
_cell.angle_gamma   90.00
#
_symmetry.space_group_name_H-M   'P 1'
#
loop_
_entity.id
_entity.type
_entity.pdbx_description
1 polymer ?
#
loop_
_entity_poly.entity_id
_entity_poly.type
_entity_poly.pdbx_seq_one_letter_code
_entity_poly.pdbx_strand_id
1 'polypeptide(L)'
;MILKPKDRPRWRHVVIGRKRLPEPDEHERIWGFVDVVGDTVADLADELDPRTYETRTRGTRTQAPARPAGEGVYVIAPHDGHTHLAWALELPERPGPVQHELNIGQDVSLIIAVRNPDADGWPYQRRPTYPESLRERFGDRRFAPLDPPDFLDYAGTEVVLIGASRDPEGELDVDLEPQPETEETADVFSELKLQRGVHPLRPLLTGEWQ
;
A
#
# COMPACT_ATOMS: atom_id res chain seq x y z
N MET A 1 -0.30 -2.77 -2.73
CA MET A 1 0.02 -2.60 -1.28
C MET A 1 -1.27 -2.78 -0.50
N ILE A 2 -1.23 -3.49 0.61
CA ILE A 2 -2.40 -3.72 1.49
C ILE A 2 -2.07 -3.08 2.82
N LEU A 3 -2.97 -2.25 3.33
CA LEU A 3 -2.81 -1.58 4.63
C LEU A 3 -3.99 -1.93 5.53
N LYS A 4 -3.69 -2.34 6.76
CA LYS A 4 -4.68 -2.59 7.81
C LYS A 4 -4.23 -1.89 9.09
N PRO A 5 -4.94 -0.86 9.57
CA PRO A 5 -4.62 -0.22 10.85
C PRO A 5 -4.74 -1.21 12.01
N LYS A 6 -3.81 -1.14 12.97
CA LYS A 6 -3.75 -2.04 14.14
C LYS A 6 -5.09 -2.13 14.90
N ASP A 7 -5.73 -0.98 15.10
CA ASP A 7 -6.91 -0.86 15.97
C ASP A 7 -8.25 -0.93 15.21
N ARG A 8 -8.24 -1.18 13.90
CA ARG A 8 -9.47 -1.20 13.08
C ARG A 8 -9.45 -2.39 12.11
N PRO A 9 -10.54 -3.18 12.03
CA PRO A 9 -10.65 -4.26 11.06
C PRO A 9 -10.97 -3.71 9.66
N ARG A 10 -10.07 -2.87 9.12
CA ARG A 10 -10.27 -2.17 7.86
C ARG A 10 -9.10 -2.39 6.92
N TRP A 11 -9.38 -3.04 5.81
CA TRP A 11 -8.42 -3.36 4.77
C TRP A 11 -8.48 -2.34 3.65
N ARG A 12 -7.31 -1.85 3.23
CA ARG A 12 -7.17 -0.88 2.15
C ARG A 12 -6.24 -1.46 1.10
N HIS A 13 -6.76 -1.73 -0.10
CA HIS A 13 -5.97 -2.11 -1.26
C HIS A 13 -5.54 -0.87 -2.02
N VAL A 14 -4.25 -0.56 -1.97
CA VAL A 14 -3.64 0.55 -2.71
C VAL A 14 -2.90 0.01 -3.92
N VAL A 15 -3.36 0.37 -5.11
CA VAL A 15 -2.70 0.05 -6.38
C VAL A 15 -1.66 1.11 -6.67
N ILE A 16 -0.43 0.68 -6.94
CA ILE A 16 0.70 1.55 -7.30
C ILE A 16 0.81 1.60 -8.82
N GLY A 17 0.89 2.80 -9.39
CA GLY A 17 0.91 3.02 -10.85
C GLY A 17 2.20 2.57 -11.54
N ARG A 18 3.21 2.17 -10.77
CA ARG A 18 4.47 1.57 -11.23
C ARG A 18 4.61 0.17 -10.64
N LYS A 19 5.46 -0.64 -11.25
CA LYS A 19 5.80 -1.99 -10.77
C LYS A 19 6.81 -1.98 -9.60
N ARG A 20 7.05 -0.83 -8.99
CA ARG A 20 7.94 -0.63 -7.83
C ARG A 20 7.45 0.57 -7.01
N LEU A 21 7.85 0.64 -5.74
CA LEU A 21 7.68 1.83 -4.89
C LEU A 21 8.71 2.91 -5.26
N PRO A 22 8.52 4.17 -4.83
CA PRO A 22 9.52 5.21 -5.02
C PRO A 22 10.86 4.80 -4.41
N GLU A 23 11.96 5.23 -5.02
CA GLU A 23 13.27 5.14 -4.37
C GLU A 23 13.30 6.05 -3.12
N PRO A 24 13.55 5.53 -1.89
CA PRO A 24 13.43 6.31 -0.66
C PRO A 24 14.37 7.52 -0.58
N ASP A 25 15.59 7.39 -1.11
CA ASP A 25 16.61 8.45 -1.06
C ASP A 25 16.49 9.45 -2.22
N GLU A 26 15.49 9.26 -3.10
CA GLU A 26 15.22 10.15 -4.21
C GLU A 26 13.84 10.79 -4.06
N HIS A 27 13.69 12.04 -4.49
CA HIS A 27 12.39 12.69 -4.53
C HIS A 27 11.54 12.20 -5.73
N GLU A 28 11.62 10.91 -6.07
CA GLU A 28 10.81 10.26 -7.10
C GLU A 28 9.35 10.27 -6.67
N ARG A 29 8.45 10.64 -7.59
CA ARG A 29 7.00 10.70 -7.33
C ARG A 29 6.29 9.58 -8.08
N ILE A 30 5.60 8.73 -7.36
CA ILE A 30 4.79 7.64 -7.93
C ILE A 30 3.33 7.81 -7.50
N TRP A 31 2.45 7.73 -8.50
CA TRP A 31 1.01 7.76 -8.30
C TRP A 31 0.49 6.40 -7.84
N GLY A 32 -0.54 6.43 -7.00
CA GLY A 32 -1.35 5.27 -6.66
C GLY A 32 -2.80 5.65 -6.39
N PHE A 33 -3.65 4.66 -6.18
CA PHE A 33 -5.03 4.88 -5.77
C PHE A 33 -5.55 3.75 -4.88
N VAL A 34 -6.51 4.06 -4.02
CA VAL A 34 -7.25 3.07 -3.23
C VAL A 34 -8.28 2.41 -4.14
N ASP A 35 -8.12 1.13 -4.39
CA ASP A 35 -8.99 0.34 -5.27
C ASP A 35 -10.17 -0.24 -4.48
N VAL A 36 -9.85 -0.97 -3.41
CA VAL A 36 -10.80 -1.64 -2.53
C VAL A 36 -10.61 -1.16 -1.09
N VAL A 37 -11.72 -0.92 -0.41
CA VAL A 37 -11.78 -0.74 1.05
C VAL A 37 -12.81 -1.74 1.56
N GLY A 38 -12.41 -2.61 2.47
CA GLY A 38 -13.24 -3.68 3.01
C GLY A 38 -13.11 -3.78 4.52
N ASP A 39 -14.20 -4.14 5.19
CA ASP A 39 -14.17 -4.47 6.61
C ASP A 39 -13.97 -5.98 6.83
N THR A 40 -14.00 -6.77 5.75
CA THR A 40 -13.76 -8.20 5.77
C THR A 40 -12.63 -8.60 4.84
N VAL A 41 -11.99 -9.72 5.15
CA VAL A 41 -10.94 -10.33 4.33
C VAL A 41 -11.47 -10.74 2.96
N ALA A 42 -12.72 -11.21 2.89
CA ALA A 42 -13.35 -11.68 1.66
C ALA A 42 -13.41 -10.57 0.59
N ASP A 43 -13.63 -9.32 1.02
CA ASP A 43 -13.67 -8.16 0.12
C ASP A 43 -12.35 -7.95 -0.64
N LEU A 44 -11.23 -8.40 -0.06
CA LEU A 44 -9.89 -8.25 -0.62
C LEU A 44 -9.36 -9.54 -1.25
N ALA A 45 -9.64 -10.70 -0.64
CA ALA A 45 -9.13 -12.00 -1.09
C ALA A 45 -9.50 -12.29 -2.55
N ASP A 46 -10.74 -11.96 -2.95
CA ASP A 46 -11.17 -12.12 -4.33
C ASP A 46 -10.25 -11.40 -5.32
N GLU A 47 -9.68 -10.24 -4.96
CA GLU A 47 -8.79 -9.43 -5.84
C GLU A 47 -7.39 -10.04 -5.96
N LEU A 48 -6.97 -10.80 -4.95
CA LEU A 48 -5.65 -11.42 -4.90
C LEU A 48 -5.64 -12.78 -5.61
N ASP A 49 -6.78 -13.46 -5.66
CA ASP A 49 -6.95 -14.77 -6.29
C ASP A 49 -6.77 -14.73 -7.82
N PRO A 50 -6.40 -15.87 -8.44
CA PRO A 50 -6.29 -15.95 -9.88
C PRO A 50 -7.67 -15.77 -10.53
N ARG A 51 -7.75 -14.94 -11.56
CA ARG A 51 -9.01 -14.63 -12.25
C ARG A 51 -8.91 -14.89 -13.73
N THR A 52 -9.91 -15.57 -14.28
CA THR A 52 -10.04 -15.74 -15.73
C THR A 52 -11.19 -14.86 -16.23
N TYR A 53 -10.93 -14.02 -17.23
CA TYR A 53 -11.90 -13.08 -17.77
C TYR A 53 -11.85 -13.05 -19.30
N GLU A 54 -12.99 -12.76 -19.90
CA GLU A 54 -13.09 -12.63 -21.35
C GLU A 54 -12.77 -11.21 -21.81
N THR A 55 -11.94 -11.10 -22.84
CA THR A 55 -11.68 -9.82 -23.49
C THR A 55 -12.33 -9.79 -24.86
N ARG A 56 -12.97 -8.66 -25.19
CA ARG A 56 -13.68 -8.46 -26.46
C ARG A 56 -12.80 -8.64 -27.70
N THR A 57 -11.48 -8.46 -27.57
CA THR A 57 -10.53 -8.43 -28.70
C THR A 57 -9.50 -9.55 -28.67
N ARG A 58 -9.24 -10.16 -27.51
CA ARG A 58 -8.12 -11.09 -27.32
C ARG A 58 -8.53 -12.40 -26.65
N GLY A 59 -9.82 -12.71 -26.63
CA GLY A 59 -10.37 -13.94 -26.05
C GLY A 59 -10.19 -14.01 -24.53
N THR A 60 -10.16 -15.23 -24.02
CA THR A 60 -9.98 -15.53 -22.58
C THR A 60 -8.57 -15.15 -22.10
N ARG A 61 -8.50 -14.39 -21.01
CA ARG A 61 -7.27 -14.01 -20.31
C ARG A 61 -7.30 -14.56 -18.90
N THR A 62 -6.14 -14.96 -18.39
CA THR A 62 -5.97 -15.35 -16.99
C THR A 62 -4.97 -14.39 -16.34
N GLN A 63 -5.39 -13.79 -15.23
CA GLN A 63 -4.55 -13.09 -14.29
C GLN A 63 -4.03 -14.11 -13.27
N ALA A 64 -2.71 -14.15 -13.12
CA ALA A 64 -2.04 -14.99 -12.13
C ALA A 64 -2.39 -14.54 -10.69
N PRO A 65 -2.29 -15.44 -9.70
CA PRO A 65 -2.50 -15.06 -8.31
C PRO A 65 -1.50 -13.99 -7.87
N ALA A 66 -1.92 -13.12 -6.96
CA ALA A 66 -1.04 -12.18 -6.29
C ALA A 66 0.08 -12.92 -5.55
N ARG A 67 1.25 -12.29 -5.48
CA ARG A 67 2.44 -12.81 -4.79
C ARG A 67 2.78 -11.84 -3.67
N PRO A 68 2.62 -12.21 -2.39
CA PRO A 68 3.06 -11.35 -1.30
C PRO A 68 4.59 -11.21 -1.40
N ALA A 69 5.09 -9.99 -1.29
CA ALA A 69 6.50 -9.65 -1.48
C ALA A 69 7.09 -8.90 -0.29
N GLY A 70 6.34 -8.79 0.80
CA GLY A 70 6.77 -8.12 2.01
C GLY A 70 5.60 -8.08 3.00
N GLU A 71 5.92 -8.18 4.28
CA GLU A 71 5.02 -7.96 5.41
C GLU A 71 5.78 -7.19 6.47
N GLY A 72 5.07 -6.32 7.17
CA GLY A 72 5.65 -5.54 8.23
C GLY A 72 4.65 -4.58 8.86
N VAL A 73 5.14 -3.85 9.85
CA VAL A 73 4.42 -2.84 10.61
C VAL A 73 4.61 -1.47 9.97
N TYR A 74 3.61 -0.60 10.09
CA TYR A 74 3.64 0.72 9.50
C TYR A 74 3.02 1.77 10.40
N VAL A 75 3.40 3.03 10.18
CA VAL A 75 2.81 4.22 10.77
C VAL A 75 2.48 5.25 9.69
N ILE A 76 1.42 6.02 9.94
CA ILE A 76 1.11 7.23 9.18
C ILE A 76 1.22 8.40 10.13
N ALA A 77 2.22 9.25 9.95
CA ALA A 77 2.56 10.30 10.90
C ALA A 77 2.76 11.66 10.20
N PRO A 78 2.27 12.77 10.78
CA PRO A 78 2.61 14.10 10.30
C PRO A 78 4.05 14.47 10.72
N HIS A 79 4.82 15.05 9.81
CA HIS A 79 6.18 15.55 10.05
C HIS A 79 6.48 16.71 9.10
N ASP A 80 7.03 17.82 9.60
CA ASP A 80 7.45 19.00 8.82
C ASP A 80 6.44 19.52 7.76
N GLY A 81 5.15 19.48 8.10
CA GLY A 81 4.08 19.95 7.21
C GLY A 81 3.68 18.96 6.10
N HIS A 82 4.25 17.75 6.13
CA HIS A 82 3.91 16.60 5.30
C HIS A 82 3.30 15.47 6.14
N THR A 83 2.76 14.46 5.47
CA THR A 83 2.41 13.19 6.10
C THR A 83 3.32 12.12 5.53
N HIS A 84 3.87 11.29 6.40
CA HIS A 84 4.73 10.17 6.04
C HIS A 84 3.96 8.87 6.22
N LEU A 85 4.15 7.95 5.28
CA LEU A 85 3.87 6.53 5.42
C LEU A 85 5.23 5.85 5.61
N ALA A 86 5.48 5.36 6.82
CA ALA A 86 6.71 4.68 7.18
C ALA A 86 6.44 3.24 7.59
N TRP A 87 7.37 2.33 7.30
CA TRP A 87 7.28 0.93 7.68
C TRP A 87 8.63 0.32 8.01
N ALA A 88 8.58 -0.80 8.73
CA ALA A 88 9.68 -1.73 8.95
C ALA A 88 9.23 -3.14 8.57
N LEU A 89 10.04 -3.86 7.78
CA LEU A 89 9.72 -5.22 7.33
C LEU A 89 9.95 -6.25 8.43
N GLU A 90 9.00 -7.17 8.55
CA GLU A 90 9.06 -8.37 9.38
C GLU A 90 9.35 -9.62 8.52
N LEU A 91 8.82 -9.64 7.28
CA LEU A 91 9.13 -10.65 6.27
C LEU A 91 9.38 -10.04 4.88
N PRO A 92 10.34 -10.57 4.11
CA PRO A 92 11.40 -11.46 4.59
C PRO A 92 12.27 -10.73 5.62
N GLU A 93 12.92 -11.48 6.52
CA GLU A 93 13.79 -10.90 7.57
C GLU A 93 14.84 -9.93 7.01
N ARG A 94 15.27 -10.15 5.76
CA ARG A 94 16.13 -9.23 5.01
C ARG A 94 15.65 -9.12 3.56
N PRO A 95 15.66 -7.92 2.96
CA PRO A 95 15.27 -7.73 1.57
C PRO A 95 16.13 -8.58 0.62
N GLY A 96 15.47 -9.37 -0.22
CA GLY A 96 16.09 -10.17 -1.26
C GLY A 96 15.94 -9.55 -2.65
N PRO A 97 16.27 -10.31 -3.71
CA PRO A 97 16.15 -9.84 -5.10
C PRO A 97 14.76 -9.28 -5.46
N VAL A 98 13.67 -9.86 -4.96
CA VAL A 98 12.32 -9.36 -5.24
C VAL A 98 12.10 -8.00 -4.60
N GLN A 99 12.44 -7.85 -3.32
CA GLN A 99 12.26 -6.59 -2.59
C GLN A 99 13.08 -5.47 -3.23
N HIS A 100 14.33 -5.76 -3.63
CA HIS A 100 15.16 -4.79 -4.34
C HIS A 100 14.57 -4.36 -5.68
N GLU A 101 14.03 -5.27 -6.50
CA GLU A 101 13.41 -4.90 -7.78
C GLU A 101 12.13 -4.07 -7.60
N LEU A 102 11.38 -4.33 -6.52
CA LEU A 102 10.14 -3.63 -6.20
C LEU A 102 10.32 -2.37 -5.34
N ASN A 103 11.57 -2.02 -4.99
CA ASN A 103 11.90 -0.94 -4.05
C ASN A 103 11.21 -1.07 -2.68
N ILE A 104 11.11 -2.28 -2.16
CA ILE A 104 10.62 -2.53 -0.80
C ILE A 104 11.85 -2.59 0.12
N GLY A 105 12.17 -1.48 0.80
CA GLY A 105 13.28 -1.43 1.74
C GLY A 105 12.94 -2.07 3.09
N GLN A 106 13.97 -2.39 3.88
CA GLN A 106 13.84 -2.90 5.25
C GLN A 106 13.08 -1.90 6.12
N ASP A 107 13.60 -0.68 6.22
CA ASP A 107 12.99 0.44 6.93
C ASP A 107 12.91 1.61 5.95
N VAL A 108 11.72 2.17 5.75
CA VAL A 108 11.48 3.21 4.75
C VAL A 108 10.44 4.20 5.26
N SER A 109 10.65 5.46 4.91
CA SER A 109 9.71 6.56 5.03
C SER A 109 9.42 7.14 3.64
N LEU A 110 8.14 7.27 3.30
CA LEU A 110 7.67 7.95 2.10
C LEU A 110 6.73 9.08 2.49
N ILE A 111 6.87 10.26 1.87
CA ILE A 111 5.82 11.28 1.95
C ILE A 111 4.61 10.80 1.15
N ILE A 112 3.42 10.91 1.74
CA ILE A 112 2.14 10.56 1.13
C ILE A 112 1.19 11.76 1.13
N ALA A 113 0.68 12.09 -0.05
CA ALA A 113 -0.29 13.18 -0.24
C ALA A 113 -1.50 12.69 -1.02
N VAL A 114 -2.67 13.21 -0.69
CA VAL A 114 -3.95 12.89 -1.32
C VAL A 114 -4.28 13.95 -2.37
N ARG A 115 -4.72 13.50 -3.55
CA ARG A 115 -5.23 14.41 -4.57
C ARG A 115 -6.66 14.86 -4.25
N ASN A 116 -6.91 16.15 -4.42
CA ASN A 116 -8.25 16.71 -4.32
C ASN A 116 -9.15 16.18 -5.47
N PRO A 117 -10.29 15.51 -5.17
CA PRO A 117 -11.21 14.98 -6.17
C PRO A 117 -11.97 16.04 -6.99
N ASP A 118 -11.98 17.28 -6.50
CA ASP A 118 -12.61 18.42 -7.15
C ASP A 118 -11.62 19.21 -8.01
N ALA A 119 -10.31 18.88 -7.97
CA ALA A 119 -9.31 19.50 -8.82
C ALA A 119 -9.41 19.03 -10.29
N ASP A 120 -9.06 19.92 -11.22
CA ASP A 120 -9.05 19.62 -12.65
C ASP A 120 -8.11 18.46 -13.02
N GLY A 121 -8.43 17.82 -14.16
CA GLY A 121 -7.57 16.81 -14.77
C GLY A 121 -7.50 15.48 -14.01
N TRP A 122 -8.58 15.12 -13.29
CA TRP A 122 -8.71 13.85 -12.57
C TRP A 122 -8.53 12.65 -13.52
N PRO A 123 -7.47 11.84 -13.36
CA PRO A 123 -7.04 10.83 -14.32
C PRO A 123 -7.74 9.49 -14.13
N TYR A 124 -8.15 9.13 -12.90
CA TYR A 124 -8.80 7.85 -12.63
C TYR A 124 -10.32 7.89 -12.82
N GLN A 125 -10.93 6.82 -13.30
CA GLN A 125 -12.36 6.83 -13.68
C GLN A 125 -13.29 6.94 -12.46
N ARG A 126 -12.83 6.58 -11.26
CA ARG A 126 -13.61 6.59 -10.03
C ARG A 126 -13.12 7.67 -9.07
N ARG A 127 -13.97 8.65 -8.77
CA ARG A 127 -13.71 9.68 -7.75
C ARG A 127 -14.18 9.18 -6.37
N PRO A 128 -13.43 9.45 -5.30
CA PRO A 128 -13.88 9.18 -3.95
C PRO A 128 -14.99 10.18 -3.56
N THR A 129 -15.95 9.70 -2.78
CA THR A 129 -16.99 10.55 -2.20
C THR A 129 -16.66 10.82 -0.75
N TYR A 130 -15.97 11.93 -0.50
CA TYR A 130 -15.63 12.35 0.86
C TYR A 130 -16.77 13.09 1.56
N PRO A 131 -16.94 12.93 2.89
CA PRO A 131 -17.74 13.82 3.71
C PRO A 131 -17.13 15.23 3.71
N GLU A 132 -17.94 16.22 4.05
CA GLU A 132 -17.56 17.64 4.06
C GLU A 132 -16.30 17.89 4.90
N SER A 133 -16.20 17.26 6.07
CA SER A 133 -15.04 17.37 6.97
C SER A 133 -13.71 16.97 6.33
N LEU A 134 -13.71 16.01 5.39
CA LEU A 134 -12.51 15.62 4.64
C LEU A 134 -12.30 16.50 3.40
N ARG A 135 -13.39 16.93 2.74
CA ARG A 135 -13.30 17.86 1.60
C ARG A 135 -12.70 19.21 2.01
N GLU A 136 -13.10 19.75 3.16
CA GLU A 136 -12.61 21.02 3.68
C GLU A 136 -11.10 21.03 3.91
N ARG A 137 -10.48 19.87 4.20
CA ARG A 137 -9.03 19.76 4.39
C ARG A 137 -8.23 20.17 3.16
N PHE A 138 -8.79 20.05 1.95
CA PHE A 138 -8.08 20.48 0.75
C PHE A 138 -7.96 22.00 0.64
N GLY A 139 -8.99 22.74 1.05
CA GLY A 139 -9.14 24.15 0.70
C GLY A 139 -9.07 24.32 -0.83
N ASP A 140 -8.32 25.33 -1.29
CA ASP A 140 -8.11 25.59 -2.73
C ASP A 140 -6.99 24.76 -3.37
N ARG A 141 -6.39 23.82 -2.62
CA ARG A 141 -5.21 23.07 -3.06
C ARG A 141 -5.59 21.87 -3.92
N ARG A 142 -4.72 21.55 -4.88
CA ARG A 142 -4.82 20.32 -5.69
C ARG A 142 -4.47 19.05 -4.91
N PHE A 143 -3.68 19.19 -3.84
CA PHE A 143 -3.27 18.11 -2.96
C PHE A 143 -3.34 18.56 -1.51
N ALA A 144 -3.58 17.60 -0.62
CA ALA A 144 -3.44 17.77 0.82
C ALA A 144 -2.55 16.65 1.38
N PRO A 145 -1.88 16.85 2.53
CA PRO A 145 -1.29 15.76 3.29
C PRO A 145 -2.34 14.67 3.59
N LEU A 146 -1.91 13.42 3.78
CA LEU A 146 -2.79 12.34 4.22
C LEU A 146 -3.17 12.48 5.70
N ASP A 147 -3.86 13.56 6.05
CA ASP A 147 -4.28 13.86 7.41
C ASP A 147 -5.75 14.34 7.42
N PRO A 148 -6.69 13.53 7.94
CA PRO A 148 -6.47 12.28 8.67
C PRO A 148 -6.24 11.06 7.77
N PRO A 149 -5.73 9.92 8.29
CA PRO A 149 -5.56 8.67 7.55
C PRO A 149 -6.86 8.12 6.94
N ASP A 150 -8.03 8.56 7.43
CA ASP A 150 -9.36 8.18 6.96
C ASP A 150 -9.62 8.55 5.48
N PHE A 151 -8.82 9.41 4.84
CA PHE A 151 -8.86 9.54 3.39
C PHE A 151 -8.70 8.18 2.68
N LEU A 152 -7.87 7.28 3.20
CA LEU A 152 -7.69 5.96 2.60
C LEU A 152 -8.90 5.02 2.77
N ASP A 153 -9.92 5.42 3.53
CA ASP A 153 -11.15 4.64 3.72
C ASP A 153 -12.16 4.82 2.57
N TYR A 154 -11.78 5.56 1.52
CA TYR A 154 -12.62 5.81 0.36
C TYR A 154 -11.98 5.25 -0.91
N ALA A 155 -12.64 4.30 -1.54
CA ALA A 155 -12.21 3.80 -2.83
C ALA A 155 -12.24 4.92 -3.91
N GLY A 156 -11.25 4.91 -4.80
CA GLY A 156 -10.96 5.98 -5.74
C GLY A 156 -10.02 7.05 -5.21
N THR A 157 -9.65 7.04 -3.93
CA THR A 157 -8.68 8.00 -3.36
C THR A 157 -7.35 7.90 -4.07
N GLU A 158 -6.98 8.94 -4.83
CA GLU A 158 -5.67 9.05 -5.47
C GLU A 158 -4.63 9.59 -4.50
N VAL A 159 -3.48 8.93 -4.46
CA VAL A 159 -2.32 9.31 -3.64
C VAL A 159 -1.08 9.51 -4.50
N VAL A 160 -0.19 10.36 -4.03
CA VAL A 160 1.18 10.46 -4.53
C VAL A 160 2.11 10.04 -3.40
N LEU A 161 2.95 9.06 -3.69
CA LEU A 161 4.05 8.60 -2.85
C LEU A 161 5.34 9.25 -3.33
N ILE A 162 6.15 9.75 -2.40
CA ILE A 162 7.41 10.42 -2.68
C ILE A 162 8.47 9.83 -1.76
N GLY A 163 9.64 9.46 -2.30
CA GLY A 163 10.77 9.04 -1.48
C GLY A 163 11.18 10.13 -0.47
N ALA A 164 11.47 9.71 0.76
CA ALA A 164 11.91 10.60 1.83
C ALA A 164 13.17 10.08 2.57
N SER A 165 13.12 8.89 3.17
CA SER A 165 14.21 8.39 4.02
C SER A 165 14.25 6.87 4.14
N ARG A 166 15.42 6.33 4.50
CA ARG A 166 15.66 4.93 4.94
C ARG A 166 15.85 4.78 6.45
N ASP A 167 15.67 5.85 7.20
CA ASP A 167 15.71 5.89 8.67
C ASP A 167 14.40 6.50 9.19
N PRO A 168 13.26 5.79 9.09
CA PRO A 168 11.97 6.31 9.48
C PRO A 168 11.87 6.63 10.97
N GLU A 169 12.46 5.81 11.84
CA GLU A 169 12.41 6.00 13.30
C GLU A 169 13.18 7.25 13.72
N GLY A 170 14.39 7.45 13.18
CA GLY A 170 15.19 8.64 13.43
C GLY A 170 14.60 9.91 12.82
N GLU A 171 13.99 9.83 11.63
CA GLU A 171 13.34 10.97 10.97
C GLU A 171 12.07 11.41 11.72
N LEU A 172 11.21 10.46 12.06
CA LEU A 172 9.85 10.75 12.52
C LEU A 172 9.70 10.75 14.05
N ASP A 173 10.75 10.36 14.80
CA ASP A 173 10.71 10.16 16.25
C ASP A 173 9.59 9.18 16.65
N VAL A 174 9.54 8.05 15.93
CA VAL A 174 8.56 6.96 16.12
C VAL A 174 9.29 5.65 16.43
N ASP A 175 8.59 4.74 17.09
CA ASP A 175 9.03 3.37 17.33
C ASP A 175 8.09 2.44 16.55
N LEU A 176 8.62 1.75 15.53
CA LEU A 176 7.83 0.85 14.69
C LEU A 176 7.67 -0.52 15.33
N GLU A 177 8.56 -0.91 16.26
CA GLU A 177 8.55 -2.20 16.98
C GLU A 177 8.32 -3.46 16.10
N PRO A 178 9.00 -3.64 14.94
CA PRO A 178 8.80 -4.83 14.10
C PRO A 178 9.15 -6.11 14.84
N GLN A 179 8.34 -7.15 14.68
CA GLN A 179 8.57 -8.47 15.28
C GLN A 179 8.99 -9.48 14.21
N PRO A 180 9.96 -10.38 14.50
CA PRO A 180 10.29 -11.45 13.57
C PRO A 180 9.09 -12.36 13.33
N GLU A 181 8.67 -12.43 12.07
CA GLU A 181 7.53 -13.23 11.65
C GLU A 181 7.99 -14.51 10.92
N THR A 182 7.12 -15.52 10.88
CA THR A 182 7.34 -16.79 10.20
C THR A 182 6.14 -17.11 9.31
N GLU A 183 6.24 -18.16 8.48
CA GLU A 183 5.07 -18.60 7.70
C GLU A 183 3.85 -18.94 8.57
N GLU A 184 4.04 -19.34 9.83
CA GLU A 184 2.94 -19.70 10.74
C GLU A 184 2.30 -18.48 11.40
N THR A 185 3.08 -17.44 11.66
CA THR A 185 2.66 -16.26 12.43
C THR A 185 2.25 -15.08 11.54
N ALA A 186 2.75 -15.03 10.29
CA ALA A 186 2.56 -13.91 9.38
C ALA A 186 1.08 -13.53 9.15
N ASP A 187 0.80 -12.23 9.24
CA ASP A 187 -0.52 -11.61 9.15
C ASP A 187 -1.17 -11.79 7.78
N VAL A 188 -0.37 -11.92 6.71
CA VAL A 188 -0.87 -12.26 5.38
C VAL A 188 -1.65 -13.59 5.40
N PHE A 189 -1.31 -14.52 6.28
CA PHE A 189 -2.00 -15.80 6.42
C PHE A 189 -2.95 -15.81 7.62
N SER A 190 -2.51 -15.26 8.75
CA SER A 190 -3.25 -15.30 10.01
C SER A 190 -4.45 -14.33 9.97
N GLU A 191 -4.32 -13.19 9.31
CA GLU A 191 -5.37 -12.16 9.22
C GLU A 191 -5.97 -12.06 7.83
N LEU A 192 -5.16 -11.83 6.79
CA LEU A 192 -5.61 -11.71 5.39
C LEU A 192 -6.03 -13.05 4.78
N LYS A 193 -5.83 -14.16 5.49
CA LYS A 193 -6.27 -15.53 5.10
C LYS A 193 -5.82 -15.95 3.70
N LEU A 194 -4.67 -15.46 3.24
CA LEU A 194 -4.13 -15.80 1.94
C LEU A 194 -3.87 -17.32 1.83
N GLN A 195 -4.30 -17.95 0.75
CA GLN A 195 -4.20 -19.41 0.60
C GLN A 195 -2.79 -19.85 0.16
N ARG A 196 -2.03 -20.45 1.08
CA ARG A 196 -0.64 -20.90 0.85
C ARG A 196 -0.45 -21.79 -0.40
N GLY A 197 -1.45 -22.62 -0.74
CA GLY A 197 -1.40 -23.50 -1.92
C GLY A 197 -1.73 -22.81 -3.25
N VAL A 198 -2.26 -21.59 -3.21
CA VAL A 198 -2.66 -20.81 -4.40
C VAL A 198 -1.62 -19.76 -4.75
N HIS A 199 -1.05 -19.10 -3.74
CA HIS A 199 -0.15 -17.96 -3.92
C HIS A 199 1.32 -18.37 -3.82
N PRO A 200 2.19 -17.94 -4.74
CA PRO A 200 3.64 -18.12 -4.61
C PRO A 200 4.20 -17.36 -3.40
N LEU A 201 4.84 -18.09 -2.47
CA LEU A 201 5.26 -17.53 -1.18
C LEU A 201 6.75 -17.20 -1.08
N ARG A 202 7.60 -17.72 -1.98
CA ARG A 202 9.06 -17.46 -1.94
C ARG A 202 9.41 -15.96 -1.92
N PRO A 203 8.70 -15.08 -2.65
CA PRO A 203 8.98 -13.66 -2.56
C PRO A 203 8.84 -13.09 -1.14
N LEU A 204 7.84 -13.53 -0.38
CA LEU A 204 7.63 -13.13 1.00
C LEU A 204 8.61 -13.81 1.96
N LEU A 205 8.77 -15.14 1.87
CA LEU A 205 9.46 -15.92 2.88
C LEU A 205 10.99 -15.85 2.76
N THR A 206 11.51 -15.75 1.54
CA THR A 206 12.96 -15.78 1.30
C THR A 206 13.45 -14.62 0.43
N GLY A 207 12.56 -13.76 -0.05
CA GLY A 207 12.91 -12.65 -0.94
C GLY A 207 13.27 -13.03 -2.37
N GLU A 208 13.05 -14.29 -2.76
CA GLU A 208 13.48 -14.85 -4.05
C GLU A 208 12.33 -14.94 -5.06
N TRP A 209 12.68 -14.82 -6.35
CA TRP A 209 11.72 -15.01 -7.44
C TRP A 209 11.24 -16.47 -7.53
N GLN A 210 10.00 -16.63 -8.01
CA GLN A 210 9.36 -17.92 -8.27
C GLN A 210 8.59 -17.89 -9.59
#